data_AF-A0A4Q1SCG4-F1
#
_entry.id   AF-A0A4Q1SCG4-F1
#
_cell.length_a   1.000
_cell.length_b   1.000
_cell.length_c   1.000
_cell.angle_alpha   90.00
_cell.angle_beta   90.00
_cell.angle_gamma   90.00
#
_symmetry.space_group_name_H-M   'P 1'
#
loop_
_entity.id
_entity.type
_entity.pdbx_description
1 polymer ?
#
loop_
_entity_poly.entity_id
_entity_poly.type
_entity_poly.pdbx_seq_one_letter_code
_entity_poly.pdbx_strand_id
1 'polypeptide(L)'
;MFHHRPAESDRSFVRLAGYDICSYNCGEAVSPCDVDYVREYEWDTEKALRNLHKHGVPFPVAVEVFADPARIEMIDDSDAYGETRWLVIGWADQTVLVVVYTLRGDRWRIISARKANAHERESYWLHRLSS
;
A
#
# COMPACT_ATOMS: atom_id res chain seq x y z
N MET A 1 5.71 -32.62 27.20
CA MET A 1 6.91 -31.99 26.58
C MET A 1 7.26 -32.83 25.36
N PHE A 2 7.53 -32.16 24.23
CA PHE A 2 7.80 -32.71 22.89
C PHE A 2 6.58 -33.15 22.07
N HIS A 3 6.07 -32.25 21.23
CA HIS A 3 5.51 -32.64 19.95
C HIS A 3 6.28 -31.93 18.84
N HIS A 4 6.99 -32.73 18.06
CA HIS A 4 7.64 -32.35 16.82
C HIS A 4 6.61 -31.75 15.85
N ARG A 5 6.92 -30.58 15.27
CA ARG A 5 6.24 -30.10 14.06
C ARG A 5 6.61 -31.02 12.88
N PRO A 6 5.65 -31.48 12.06
CA PRO A 6 5.96 -32.05 10.75
C PRO A 6 6.37 -30.94 9.75
N ALA A 7 7.15 -31.33 8.74
CA ALA A 7 7.77 -30.46 7.73
C ALA A 7 6.77 -29.80 6.77
N GLU A 8 7.12 -28.59 6.30
CA GLU A 8 6.29 -27.58 5.62
C GLU A 8 5.93 -27.88 4.14
N SER A 9 6.21 -29.06 3.60
CA SER A 9 6.38 -29.20 2.14
C SER A 9 5.21 -29.79 1.33
N ASP A 10 3.98 -29.87 1.85
CA ASP A 10 2.88 -30.53 1.10
C ASP A 10 1.50 -29.85 1.24
N ARG A 11 1.45 -28.53 1.07
CA ARG A 11 0.18 -27.77 1.04
C ARG A 11 -0.27 -27.58 -0.41
N SER A 12 -1.27 -28.35 -0.83
CA SER A 12 -2.01 -28.13 -2.08
C SER A 12 -3.25 -27.29 -1.79
N PHE A 13 -3.36 -26.12 -2.44
CA PHE A 13 -4.52 -25.22 -2.33
C PHE A 13 -5.43 -25.40 -3.55
N VAL A 14 -6.75 -25.38 -3.33
CA VAL A 14 -7.76 -25.38 -4.40
C VAL A 14 -8.59 -24.11 -4.29
N ARG A 15 -8.68 -23.34 -5.38
CA ARG A 15 -9.52 -22.13 -5.46
C ARG A 15 -10.95 -22.48 -5.81
N LEU A 16 -11.90 -22.11 -4.97
CA LEU A 16 -13.32 -22.07 -5.30
C LEU A 16 -13.92 -20.75 -4.84
N ALA A 17 -14.65 -20.06 -5.73
CA ALA A 17 -15.40 -18.85 -5.43
C ALA A 17 -14.63 -17.72 -4.71
N GLY A 18 -13.34 -17.56 -5.01
CA GLY A 18 -12.53 -16.45 -4.47
C GLY A 18 -12.04 -16.65 -3.02
N TYR A 19 -12.17 -17.85 -2.46
CA TYR A 19 -11.61 -18.20 -1.15
C TYR A 19 -10.62 -19.36 -1.28
N ASP A 20 -9.46 -19.23 -0.61
CA ASP A 20 -8.50 -20.33 -0.47
C ASP A 20 -8.92 -21.19 0.72
N ILE A 21 -9.47 -22.37 0.44
CA ILE A 21 -9.89 -23.32 1.48
C ILE A 21 -8.76 -24.32 1.69
N CYS A 22 -8.17 -24.32 2.89
CA CYS A 22 -7.29 -25.39 3.33
C CYS A 22 -8.14 -26.67 3.51
N SER A 23 -7.81 -27.74 2.79
CA SER A 23 -8.59 -29.00 2.77
C SER A 23 -8.72 -29.70 4.13
N TYR A 24 -7.92 -29.32 5.13
CA TYR A 24 -8.00 -29.91 6.47
C TYR A 24 -8.73 -28.94 7.39
N ASN A 25 -9.99 -29.28 7.65
CA ASN A 25 -10.95 -28.60 8.50
C ASN A 25 -10.44 -28.53 9.96
N CYS A 26 -9.53 -27.59 10.24
CA CYS A 26 -8.97 -27.38 11.58
C CYS A 26 -9.54 -26.07 12.17
N GLY A 27 -10.83 -26.12 12.52
CA GLY A 27 -11.40 -25.61 13.78
C GLY A 27 -11.15 -24.18 14.27
N GLU A 28 -10.47 -23.29 13.55
CA GLU A 28 -10.33 -21.88 13.96
C GLU A 28 -11.09 -20.99 12.98
N ALA A 29 -12.26 -20.52 13.43
CA ALA A 29 -12.99 -19.45 12.78
C ALA A 29 -12.11 -18.21 12.78
N VAL A 30 -11.57 -17.84 11.62
CA VAL A 30 -11.00 -16.51 11.42
C VAL A 30 -12.12 -15.49 11.65
N SER A 31 -11.94 -14.66 12.69
CA SER A 31 -12.88 -13.60 13.04
C SER A 31 -13.01 -12.62 11.86
N PRO A 32 -14.23 -12.21 11.46
CA PRO A 32 -14.45 -11.26 10.36
C PRO A 32 -13.86 -9.86 10.55
N CYS A 33 -13.23 -9.54 11.69
CA CYS A 33 -12.76 -8.18 11.98
C CYS A 33 -11.29 -7.89 11.64
N ASP A 34 -10.51 -8.89 11.19
CA ASP A 34 -9.11 -8.68 10.75
C ASP A 34 -8.88 -9.21 9.33
N VAL A 35 -9.80 -8.90 8.39
CA VAL A 35 -9.44 -8.94 6.98
C VAL A 35 -8.80 -7.61 6.63
N ASP A 36 -7.47 -7.58 6.71
CA ASP A 36 -6.65 -6.55 6.09
C ASP A 36 -7.09 -6.40 4.64
N TYR A 37 -7.87 -5.35 4.42
CA TYR A 37 -8.44 -4.92 3.16
C TYR A 37 -7.30 -4.81 2.15
N VAL A 38 -7.16 -5.82 1.28
CA VAL A 38 -6.26 -5.75 0.13
C VAL A 38 -6.81 -4.65 -0.77
N ARG A 39 -6.31 -3.43 -0.57
CA ARG A 39 -6.63 -2.26 -1.38
C ARG A 39 -6.20 -2.59 -2.81
N GLU A 40 -7.12 -2.59 -3.76
CA GLU A 40 -6.75 -2.71 -5.17
C GLU A 40 -6.09 -1.40 -5.62
N TYR A 41 -4.82 -1.47 -6.04
CA TYR A 41 -4.11 -0.34 -6.60
C TYR A 41 -4.24 -0.32 -8.12
N GLU A 42 -4.62 0.83 -8.67
CA GLU A 42 -4.73 1.03 -10.12
C GLU A 42 -3.84 2.18 -10.59
N TRP A 43 -3.32 2.09 -11.81
CA TRP A 43 -2.64 3.20 -12.47
C TRP A 43 -2.68 3.03 -13.99
N ASP A 44 -2.51 4.12 -14.70
CA ASP A 44 -2.30 4.11 -16.14
C ASP A 44 -0.84 3.72 -16.45
N THR A 45 -0.63 2.70 -17.29
CA THR A 45 0.70 2.16 -17.58
C THR A 45 1.61 3.19 -18.22
N GLU A 46 1.10 4.01 -19.16
CA GLU A 46 1.91 5.05 -19.79
C GLU A 46 2.29 6.15 -18.78
N LYS A 47 1.37 6.51 -17.88
CA LYS A 47 1.62 7.45 -16.78
C LYS A 47 2.66 6.90 -15.82
N ALA A 48 2.61 5.62 -15.48
CA ALA A 48 3.60 4.97 -14.62
C ALA A 48 5.00 5.02 -15.25
N LEU A 49 5.11 4.72 -16.55
CA LEU A 49 6.37 4.82 -17.30
C LEU A 49 6.91 6.26 -17.34
N ARG A 50 6.05 7.24 -17.65
CA ARG A 50 6.42 8.67 -17.61
C ARG A 50 6.85 9.11 -16.22
N ASN A 51 6.18 8.64 -15.17
CA ASN A 51 6.52 8.96 -13.80
C ASN A 51 7.89 8.38 -13.42
N LEU A 52 8.13 7.12 -13.77
CA LEU A 52 9.42 6.47 -13.56
C LEU A 52 10.53 7.25 -14.26
N HIS A 53 10.33 7.63 -15.53
CA HIS A 53 11.33 8.41 -16.27
C HIS A 53 11.58 9.80 -15.65
N LYS A 54 10.52 10.49 -15.22
CA LYS A 54 10.61 11.86 -14.70
C LYS A 54 11.12 11.94 -13.25
N HIS A 55 10.71 10.99 -12.41
CA HIS A 55 10.87 11.05 -10.95
C HIS A 55 11.73 9.91 -10.38
N GLY A 56 12.03 8.88 -11.16
CA GLY A 56 12.81 7.73 -10.72
C GLY A 56 12.09 6.85 -9.69
N VAL A 57 10.76 6.99 -9.57
CA VAL A 57 9.95 6.23 -8.60
C VAL A 57 8.93 5.37 -9.35
N PRO A 58 9.07 4.03 -9.32
CA PRO A 58 8.07 3.14 -9.89
C PRO A 58 6.85 3.06 -8.97
N PHE A 59 5.64 3.07 -9.55
CA PHE A 59 4.40 2.99 -8.77
C PHE A 59 4.26 1.72 -7.91
N PRO A 60 4.68 0.52 -8.36
CA PRO A 60 4.69 -0.66 -7.50
C PRO A 60 5.54 -0.54 -6.23
N VAL A 61 6.52 0.35 -6.20
CA VAL A 61 7.29 0.66 -4.99
C VAL A 61 6.60 1.76 -4.19
N ALA A 62 6.02 2.75 -4.88
CA ALA A 62 5.32 3.85 -4.25
C ALA A 62 4.15 3.39 -3.35
N VAL A 63 3.50 2.26 -3.64
CA VAL A 63 2.40 1.72 -2.80
C VAL A 63 2.87 1.30 -1.41
N GLU A 64 4.16 1.02 -1.20
CA GLU A 64 4.70 0.67 0.12
C GLU A 64 4.49 1.81 1.14
N VAL A 65 4.34 3.05 0.67
CA VAL A 65 4.05 4.22 1.51
C VAL A 65 2.78 4.04 2.35
N PHE A 66 1.81 3.26 1.87
CA PHE A 66 0.55 3.02 2.58
C PHE A 66 0.71 2.04 3.74
N ALA A 67 1.76 1.22 3.72
CA ALA A 67 2.11 0.32 4.81
C ALA A 67 2.94 1.01 5.91
N ASP A 68 3.41 2.24 5.68
CA ASP A 68 4.11 3.02 6.70
C ASP A 68 3.11 3.49 7.79
N PRO A 69 3.28 3.07 9.06
CA PRO A 69 2.41 3.50 10.14
C PRO A 69 2.58 4.98 10.49
N ALA A 70 3.74 5.58 10.17
CA ALA A 70 4.04 6.99 10.42
C ALA A 70 3.76 7.88 9.20
N ARG A 71 2.98 7.39 8.22
CA ARG A 71 2.66 8.17 7.02
C ARG A 71 1.77 9.37 7.36
N ILE A 72 1.97 10.46 6.64
CA ILE A 72 1.15 11.67 6.71
C ILE A 72 0.23 11.68 5.49
N GLU A 73 -1.08 11.76 5.71
CA GLU A 73 -2.08 11.90 4.64
C GLU A 73 -2.73 13.28 4.71
N MET A 74 -2.89 13.93 3.56
CA MET A 74 -3.57 15.23 3.42
C MET A 74 -4.32 15.32 2.10
N ILE A 75 -5.34 16.18 2.04
CA ILE A 75 -6.08 16.48 0.81
C ILE A 75 -5.26 17.49 0.00
N ASP A 76 -5.13 17.24 -1.30
CA ASP A 76 -4.60 18.20 -2.25
C ASP A 76 -5.73 19.18 -2.60
N ASP A 77 -5.74 20.34 -1.91
CA ASP A 77 -6.74 21.42 -2.03
C ASP A 77 -6.71 22.15 -3.39
N SER A 78 -6.07 21.57 -4.40
CA SER A 78 -6.16 22.10 -5.76
C SER A 78 -7.51 21.75 -6.37
N ASP A 79 -8.45 22.71 -6.34
CA ASP A 79 -9.78 22.68 -6.98
C ASP A 79 -9.75 22.44 -8.51
N ALA A 80 -8.58 22.21 -9.10
CA ALA A 80 -8.32 22.21 -10.53
C ALA A 80 -8.74 20.94 -11.29
N TYR A 81 -9.19 19.89 -10.60
CA TYR A 81 -9.16 18.54 -11.17
C TYR A 81 -10.47 17.79 -11.22
N GLY A 82 -11.56 18.34 -10.67
CA GLY A 82 -12.89 17.73 -10.69
C GLY A 82 -13.01 16.40 -9.90
N GLU A 83 -11.94 15.96 -9.24
CA GLU A 83 -11.87 14.78 -8.38
C GLU A 83 -11.01 15.09 -7.14
N THR A 84 -11.37 14.55 -5.98
CA THR A 84 -10.58 14.71 -4.75
C THR A 84 -9.26 13.95 -4.89
N ARG A 85 -8.15 14.66 -4.67
CA ARG A 85 -6.81 14.06 -4.66
C ARG A 85 -6.26 14.09 -3.26
N TRP A 86 -5.58 13.00 -2.94
CA TRP A 86 -4.92 12.78 -1.68
C TRP A 86 -3.42 12.76 -1.93
N LEU A 87 -2.69 13.36 -1.00
CA LEU A 87 -1.26 13.32 -0.92
C LEU A 87 -0.88 12.51 0.31
N VAL A 88 -0.03 11.51 0.14
CA VAL A 88 0.57 10.76 1.24
C VAL A 88 2.09 10.93 1.21
N ILE A 89 2.66 11.17 2.39
CA ILE A 89 4.10 11.23 2.63
C ILE A 89 4.46 10.09 3.55
N GLY A 90 5.42 9.25 3.17
CA GLY A 90 5.83 8.12 3.99
C GLY A 90 7.15 7.53 3.56
N TRP A 91 7.65 6.59 4.37
CA TRP A 91 8.88 5.87 4.11
C TRP A 91 8.64 4.62 3.28
N ALA A 92 9.34 4.52 2.15
CA ALA A 92 9.28 3.40 1.21
C ALA A 92 10.61 3.32 0.45
N ASP A 93 11.07 2.11 0.10
CA ASP A 93 12.34 1.92 -0.63
C ASP A 93 13.51 2.77 -0.10
N GLN A 94 13.72 2.71 1.22
CA GLN A 94 14.82 3.40 1.91
C GLN A 94 14.83 4.93 1.75
N THR A 95 13.72 5.55 1.37
CA THR A 95 13.59 7.00 1.23
C THR A 95 12.19 7.47 1.64
N VAL A 96 12.04 8.79 1.84
CA VAL A 96 10.72 9.41 1.98
C VAL A 96 10.15 9.69 0.59
N LEU A 97 8.96 9.16 0.32
CA LEU A 97 8.22 9.37 -0.91
C LEU A 97 6.99 10.24 -0.66
N VAL A 98 6.61 10.97 -1.70
CA VAL A 98 5.33 11.67 -1.81
C VAL A 98 4.55 11.02 -2.93
N VAL A 99 3.36 10.53 -2.62
CA VAL A 99 2.47 9.86 -3.57
C VAL A 99 1.16 10.61 -3.62
N VAL A 100 0.72 10.91 -4.85
CA VAL A 100 -0.59 11.51 -5.11
C VAL A 100 -1.49 10.42 -5.65
N TYR A 101 -2.65 10.26 -5.04
CA TYR A 101 -3.64 9.26 -5.42
C TYR A 101 -5.06 9.82 -5.34
N THR A 102 -6.00 9.09 -5.92
CA THR A 102 -7.44 9.34 -5.74
C THR A 102 -8.15 8.04 -5.43
N LEU A 103 -9.29 8.14 -4.76
CA LEU A 103 -10.14 7.01 -4.40
C LEU A 103 -11.30 6.93 -5.38
N ARG A 104 -11.48 5.76 -6.00
CA ARG A 104 -12.57 5.48 -6.94
C ARG A 104 -13.28 4.21 -6.51
N GLY A 105 -14.32 4.36 -5.68
CA GLY A 105 -14.93 3.23 -4.98
C GLY A 105 -13.89 2.59 -4.05
N ASP A 106 -13.60 1.31 -4.27
CA ASP A 106 -12.61 0.55 -3.50
C ASP A 106 -11.19 0.59 -4.07
N ARG A 107 -10.96 1.31 -5.18
CA ARG A 107 -9.67 1.33 -5.86
C ARG A 107 -8.86 2.58 -5.55
N TRP A 108 -7.57 2.36 -5.33
CA TRP A 108 -6.57 3.38 -5.04
C TRP A 108 -5.82 3.69 -6.31
N ARG A 109 -6.23 4.77 -6.98
CA ARG A 109 -5.61 5.18 -8.24
C ARG A 109 -4.38 6.04 -7.98
N ILE A 110 -3.20 5.50 -8.28
CA ILE A 110 -1.95 6.26 -8.18
C ILE A 110 -1.82 7.19 -9.39
N ILE A 111 -1.63 8.47 -9.12
CA ILE A 111 -1.54 9.54 -10.13
C ILE A 111 -0.09 9.97 -10.33
N SER A 112 0.68 10.08 -9.25
CA SER A 112 2.08 10.52 -9.26
C SER A 112 2.83 9.98 -8.05
N ALA A 113 4.14 9.75 -8.20
CA ALA A 113 5.01 9.37 -7.10
C ALA A 113 6.39 10.01 -7.30
N ARG A 114 6.96 10.59 -6.25
CA ARG A 114 8.28 11.22 -6.29
C ARG A 114 8.96 11.13 -4.95
N LYS A 115 10.27 11.42 -4.93
CA LYS A 115 10.99 11.66 -3.67
C LYS A 115 10.46 12.93 -3.01
N ALA A 116 10.36 12.91 -1.69
CA ALA A 116 10.08 14.09 -0.90
C ALA A 116 11.21 15.12 -1.05
N ASN A 117 10.83 16.40 -1.07
CA ASN A 117 11.81 17.48 -1.01
C ASN A 117 12.41 17.58 0.41
N ALA A 118 13.32 18.55 0.63
CA ALA A 118 13.96 18.70 1.93
C ALA A 118 12.96 19.00 3.06
N HIS A 119 12.03 19.94 2.82
CA HIS A 119 11.02 20.36 3.79
C HIS A 119 10.01 19.24 4.12
N GLU A 120 9.48 18.57 3.11
CA GLU A 120 8.53 17.45 3.28
C GLU A 120 9.15 16.30 4.08
N ARG A 121 10.42 16.00 3.81
CA ARG A 121 11.16 14.96 4.52
C ARG A 121 11.43 15.35 5.97
N GLU A 122 11.77 16.61 6.24
CA GLU A 122 11.89 17.12 7.59
C GLU A 122 10.55 17.01 8.35
N SER A 123 9.45 17.45 7.73
CA SER A 123 8.11 17.32 8.31
C SER A 123 7.76 15.87 8.63
N TYR A 124 8.07 14.93 7.72
CA TYR A 124 7.88 13.50 7.94
C TYR A 124 8.66 12.98 9.16
N TRP A 125 9.95 13.34 9.28
CA TRP A 125 10.77 12.85 10.39
C TRP A 125 10.34 13.43 11.73
N LEU A 126 9.96 14.71 11.77
CA LEU A 126 9.41 15.33 12.98
C LEU A 126 8.12 14.64 13.41
N HIS A 127 7.20 14.41 12.46
CA HIS A 127 5.96 13.70 12.73
C HIS A 127 6.21 12.27 13.25
N ARG A 128 7.13 11.54 12.62
CA ARG A 128 7.49 10.18 13.02
C ARG A 128 8.10 10.08 14.42
N LEU A 129 8.84 11.10 14.87
CA LEU A 129 9.41 11.14 16.22
C LEU A 129 8.36 11.46 17.30
N SER A 130 7.24 12.08 16.92
CA SER A 130 6.15 12.45 17.83
C SER A 130 5.02 11.41 17.94
N SER A 131 5.06 10.35 17.12
CA SER A 131 4.01 9.33 17.01
C SER A 131 4.37 8.04 17.73
#